data_AF-A0A9E1TZ82-F1
#
_entry.id   AF-A0A9E1TZ82-F1
#
_cell.length_a   1.000
_cell.length_b   1.000
_cell.length_c   1.000
_cell.angle_alpha   90.00
_cell.angle_beta   90.00
_cell.angle_gamma   90.00
#
_symmetry.space_group_name_H-M   'P 1'
#
loop_
_entity.id
_entity.type
_entity.pdbx_description
1 polymer ?
#
loop_
_entity_poly.entity_id
_entity_poly.type
_entity_poly.pdbx_seq_one_letter_code
_entity_poly.pdbx_strand_id
1 'polypeptide(L)' 'NDAEPFGKSTDEIVLDVCGDLDIPIISNFPCGHGTFQATLPISVPIQLDANSGSPSLTFLESSVK' A
#
# COMPACT_ATOMS: atom_id res chain seq x y z
N ASN A 1 26.66 4.20 10.08
CA ASN A 1 25.39 4.64 9.45
C ASN A 1 24.56 3.39 9.33
N ASP A 2 23.97 2.97 10.44
CA ASP A 2 23.46 1.61 10.67
C ASP A 2 21.94 1.60 10.87
N ALA A 3 21.26 2.64 10.35
CA ALA A 3 19.85 2.89 10.64
C ALA A 3 18.88 2.24 9.65
N GLU A 4 19.34 1.79 8.48
CA GLU A 4 18.49 1.14 7.47
C GLU A 4 18.62 -0.39 7.56
N PRO A 5 17.54 -1.13 7.86
CA PRO A 5 17.56 -2.58 7.89
C PRO A 5 18.13 -3.13 6.60
N PHE A 6 19.16 -3.99 6.69
CA PHE A 6 19.77 -4.65 5.53
C PHE A 6 20.34 -3.71 4.44
N GLY A 7 20.51 -2.41 4.75
CA GLY A 7 20.98 -1.41 3.78
C GLY A 7 20.00 -1.15 2.63
N LYS A 8 18.70 -1.41 2.85
CA LYS A 8 17.63 -1.21 1.87
C LYS A 8 16.43 -0.51 2.52
N SER A 9 15.72 0.26 1.74
CA SER A 9 14.38 0.76 2.08
C SER A 9 13.35 -0.37 2.09
N THR A 10 12.22 -0.15 2.77
CA THR A 10 11.11 -1.11 2.78
C THR A 10 10.61 -1.39 1.35
N ASP A 11 10.56 -0.38 0.50
CA ASP A 11 10.11 -0.50 -0.89
C ASP A 11 11.06 -1.39 -1.69
N GLU A 12 12.38 -1.23 -1.53
CA GLU A 12 13.38 -2.11 -2.16
C GLU A 12 13.27 -3.56 -1.68
N ILE A 13 13.07 -3.77 -0.37
CA ILE A 13 12.88 -5.13 0.18
C ILE A 13 11.61 -5.79 -0.38
N VAL A 14 10.52 -5.04 -0.51
CA VAL A 14 9.27 -5.55 -1.10
C VAL A 14 9.49 -5.88 -2.59
N LEU A 15 10.19 -5.02 -3.33
CA LEU A 15 10.47 -5.24 -4.75
C LEU A 15 11.47 -6.38 -5.00
N ASP A 16 12.43 -6.62 -4.10
CA ASP A 16 13.32 -7.79 -4.21
C ASP A 16 12.55 -9.12 -4.19
N VAL A 17 11.43 -9.17 -3.47
CA VAL A 17 10.63 -10.40 -3.28
C VAL A 17 9.49 -10.47 -4.29
N CYS A 18 8.84 -9.35 -4.55
CA CYS A 18 7.59 -9.29 -5.33
C CYS A 18 7.77 -8.65 -6.71
N GLY A 19 8.94 -8.12 -7.06
CA GLY A 19 9.13 -7.34 -8.30
C GLY A 19 8.90 -8.14 -9.58
N ASP A 20 9.08 -9.47 -9.52
CA ASP A 20 8.80 -10.37 -10.63
C ASP A 20 7.32 -10.84 -10.67
N LEU A 21 6.51 -10.46 -9.68
CA LEU A 21 5.08 -10.70 -9.68
C LEU A 21 4.41 -9.57 -10.48
N ASP A 22 3.67 -9.93 -11.53
CA ASP A 22 2.87 -9.00 -12.33
C ASP A 22 1.61 -8.55 -11.57
N ILE A 23 1.82 -7.94 -10.40
CA ILE A 23 0.79 -7.43 -9.50
C ILE A 23 1.08 -5.97 -9.13
N PRO A 24 0.05 -5.13 -8.96
CA PRO A 24 0.24 -3.75 -8.53
C PRO A 24 0.66 -3.68 -7.06
N ILE A 25 1.64 -2.82 -6.75
CA ILE A 25 2.11 -2.55 -5.37
C ILE A 25 1.95 -1.05 -5.11
N ILE A 26 1.17 -0.69 -4.09
CA ILE A 26 1.08 0.68 -3.57
C ILE A 26 1.82 0.75 -2.24
N SER A 27 2.95 1.45 -2.22
CA SER A 27 3.70 1.72 -0.99
C SER A 27 3.22 3.01 -0.32
N ASN A 28 3.62 3.20 0.95
CA ASN A 28 3.36 4.42 1.72
C ASN A 28 1.86 4.80 1.84
N PHE A 29 0.96 3.81 1.90
CA PHE A 29 -0.46 4.05 2.11
C PHE A 29 -0.72 4.63 3.53
N PRO A 30 -1.60 5.63 3.70
CA PRO A 30 -1.78 6.35 4.97
C PRO A 30 -2.59 5.56 6.01
N CYS A 31 -2.28 4.29 6.25
CA CYS A 31 -2.91 3.44 7.26
C CYS A 31 -1.85 2.78 8.16
N GLY A 32 -0.84 3.57 8.55
CA GLY A 32 0.25 3.14 9.42
C GLY A 32 0.41 4.04 10.64
N HIS A 33 1.62 4.03 11.20
CA HIS A 33 1.98 4.88 12.34
C HIS A 33 2.56 6.25 11.92
N GLY A 34 2.33 6.67 10.67
CA GLY A 34 2.76 7.97 10.16
C GLY A 34 1.84 9.11 10.61
N THR A 35 2.15 10.33 10.17
CA THR A 35 1.39 11.54 10.51
C THR A 35 -0.07 11.49 10.07
N PHE A 36 -0.35 10.84 8.93
CA PHE A 36 -1.70 10.64 8.42
C PHE A 36 -2.17 9.22 8.71
N GLN A 37 -3.36 9.11 9.29
CA GLN A 37 -3.97 7.84 9.71
C GLN A 37 -5.39 7.76 9.18
N ALA A 38 -5.54 7.25 7.96
CA ALA A 38 -6.81 6.86 7.39
C ALA A 38 -7.28 5.55 8.05
N THR A 39 -8.58 5.46 8.31
CA THR A 39 -9.22 4.20 8.67
C THR A 39 -9.36 3.34 7.42
N LEU A 40 -8.86 2.12 7.46
CA LEU A 40 -9.05 1.13 6.39
C LEU A 40 -10.02 0.03 6.86
N PRO A 41 -11.29 0.06 6.42
CA PRO A 41 -12.22 -1.04 6.60
C PRO A 41 -11.65 -2.34 6.02
N ILE A 42 -11.65 -3.39 6.83
CA ILE A 42 -11.18 -4.73 6.43
C ILE A 42 -12.36 -5.56 5.97
N SER A 43 -12.11 -6.45 4.99
CA SER A 43 -13.11 -7.39 4.44
C SER A 43 -14.27 -6.73 3.68
N VAL A 44 -14.08 -5.51 3.18
CA VAL A 44 -15.03 -4.82 2.27
C VAL A 44 -14.48 -4.88 0.85
N PRO A 45 -15.30 -5.17 -0.18
CA PRO A 45 -14.85 -5.13 -1.57
C PRO A 45 -14.37 -3.73 -1.97
N ILE A 46 -13.20 -3.67 -2.60
CA ILE A 46 -12.59 -2.44 -3.12
C ILE A 46 -12.19 -2.60 -4.57
N GLN A 47 -12.08 -1.48 -5.28
CA GLN A 47 -11.37 -1.37 -6.55
C GLN A 47 -10.07 -0.61 -6.32
N LEU A 48 -8.95 -1.21 -6.75
CA LEU A 48 -7.64 -0.59 -6.78
C LEU A 48 -7.28 -0.24 -8.22
N ASP A 49 -7.01 1.03 -8.49
CA ASP A 49 -6.37 1.48 -9.74
C ASP A 49 -4.95 1.95 -9.43
N ALA A 50 -3.98 1.20 -9.94
CA ALA A 50 -2.55 1.48 -9.80
C ALA A 50 -1.90 1.93 -11.12
N ASN A 51 -2.65 1.95 -12.23
CA ASN A 51 -2.12 2.27 -13.56
C ASN A 51 -2.28 3.75 -13.93
N SER A 52 -3.21 4.45 -13.29
CA SER A 52 -3.35 5.89 -13.47
C SER A 52 -2.18 6.66 -12.82
N GLY A 53 -1.92 7.87 -13.32
CA GLY A 53 -0.87 8.74 -12.78
C GLY A 53 -1.07 9.17 -11.31
N SER A 54 -2.22 8.85 -10.72
CA SER A 54 -2.50 8.96 -9.29
C SER A 54 -3.26 7.70 -8.85
N PRO A 55 -2.60 6.77 -8.15
CA PRO A 55 -3.26 5.56 -7.68
C PRO A 55 -4.48 5.86 -6.80
N SER A 56 -5.50 5.02 -6.88
CA SER A 56 -6.73 5.21 -6.11
C SER A 56 -7.28 3.88 -5.58
N LEU A 57 -7.90 3.96 -4.39
CA LEU A 57 -8.61 2.86 -3.76
C LEU A 57 -10.05 3.32 -3.50
N THR A 58 -11.02 2.61 -4.04
CA THR A 58 -12.45 2.94 -3.96
C THR A 58 -13.21 1.81 -3.29
N PHE A 59 -13.99 2.11 -2.25
CA PHE A 59 -14.91 1.14 -1.64
C PHE A 59 -16.11 0.94 -2.54
N LEU A 60 -16.41 -0.32 -2.88
CA LEU A 60 -17.53 -0.66 -3.76
C LEU A 60 -18.85 -0.82 -2.99
N GLU A 61 -18.76 -0.90 -1.67
CA GLU A 61 -19.88 -1.10 -0.76
C GLU A 61 -19.71 -0.25 0.50
N SER A 62 -20.82 0.00 1.19
CA SER A 62 -20.78 0.70 2.48
C SER A 62 -20.05 -0.14 3.52
N SER A 63 -19.06 0.44 4.18
CA SER A 63 -18.32 -0.18 5.28
C SER A 63 -19.03 -0.06 6.63
N VAL A 64 -20.17 0.61 6.64
CA VAL A 64 -21.05 0.81 7.80
C VAL A 64 -22.48 0.40 7.44
N LYS A 65 -23.23 -0.10 8.41
CA LYS A 65 -24.66 -0.37 8.24
C LYS A 65 -25.49 0.90 8.46
#